data_AF-A0A968UFG7-F1
#
_entry.id   AF-A0A968UFG7-F1
#
_cell.length_a   1.000
_cell.length_b   1.000
_cell.length_c   1.000
_cell.angle_alpha   90.00
_cell.angle_beta   90.00
_cell.angle_gamma   90.00
#
_symmetry.space_group_name_H-M   'P 1'
#
loop_
_entity.id
_entity.type
_entity.pdbx_description
1 polymer ?
#
loop_
_entity_poly.entity_id
_entity_poly.type
_entity_poly.pdbx_seq_one_letter_code
_entity_poly.pdbx_strand_id
1 'polypeptide(L)' 'MKPITIQIDAEVADAFNQASVSQQQAMQAIVSLWLKHMVQPDSLSAITQEIRQEAVSNGLTTAILEDLLKDDQA' A
#
# COMPACT_ATOMS: atom_id res chain seq x y z
N MET A 1 -0.42 17.63 11.32
CA MET A 1 -0.86 16.28 11.76
C MET A 1 -2.17 16.43 12.53
N LYS A 2 -3.06 15.44 12.45
CA LYS A 2 -4.33 15.43 13.19
C LYS A 2 -4.33 14.23 14.13
N PRO A 3 -4.66 14.39 15.43
CA PRO A 3 -4.58 13.29 16.39
C PRO A 3 -5.71 12.28 16.16
N ILE A 4 -5.40 11.01 16.36
CA ILE A 4 -6.34 9.89 16.49
C ILE A 4 -5.93 9.06 17.72
N THR A 5 -6.88 8.37 18.33
CA THR A 5 -6.61 7.42 19.42
C THR A 5 -6.66 6.00 18.88
N ILE A 6 -5.58 5.25 19.08
CA ILE A 6 -5.47 3.85 18.69
C ILE A 6 -5.22 3.05 19.97
N GLN A 7 -5.99 1.98 20.18
CA GLN A 7 -5.70 1.03 21.26
C GLN A 7 -4.56 0.12 20.81
N ILE A 8 -3.56 -0.02 21.67
CA ILE A 8 -2.37 -0.86 21.47
C ILE A 8 -2.13 -1.67 22.74
N ASP A 9 -1.22 -2.64 22.70
CA ASP A 9 -0.83 -3.41 23.87
C ASP A 9 -0.35 -2.51 25.02
N ALA A 10 -0.77 -2.83 26.24
CA ALA A 10 -0.51 -2.02 27.42
C ALA A 10 0.99 -1.78 27.66
N GLU A 11 1.81 -2.83 27.47
CA GLU A 11 3.27 -2.74 27.60
C GLU A 11 3.89 -1.73 26.62
N VAL A 12 3.37 -1.66 25.39
CA VAL A 12 3.84 -0.73 24.37
C VAL A 12 3.42 0.71 24.71
N ALA A 13 2.20 0.88 25.21
CA ALA A 13 1.72 2.18 25.68
C ALA A 13 2.58 2.70 26.84
N ASP A 14 2.89 1.85 27.81
CA ASP A 14 3.74 2.18 28.95
C ASP A 14 5.16 2.53 28.53
N ALA A 15 5.76 1.75 27.61
CA ALA A 15 7.08 2.02 27.05
C ALA A 15 7.12 3.36 26.28
N PHE A 16 6.08 3.66 25.50
CA PHE A 16 5.95 4.93 24.80
C PHE A 16 5.87 6.12 25.78
N ASN A 17 5.04 6.00 26.82
CA ASN A 17 4.85 7.05 27.82
C ASN A 17 6.10 7.32 28.66
N GLN A 18 6.94 6.31 28.88
CA GLN A 18 8.20 6.43 29.61
C GLN A 18 9.37 6.92 28.74
N ALA A 19 9.22 6.89 27.41
CA ALA A 19 10.26 7.34 26.50
C ALA A 19 10.44 8.87 26.52
N SER A 20 11.63 9.32 26.12
CA SER A 20 11.89 10.76 25.96
C SER A 20 11.03 11.38 24.85
N VAL A 21 10.82 12.70 24.91
CA VAL A 21 10.03 13.44 23.91
C VAL A 21 10.55 13.21 22.49
N SER A 22 11.87 13.14 22.29
CA SER A 22 12.46 12.89 20.97
C SER A 22 12.16 11.47 20.47
N GLN A 23 12.20 10.46 21.35
CA GLN A 23 11.83 9.10 21.02
C GLN A 23 10.34 8.98 20.71
N GLN A 24 9.47 9.64 21.48
CA GLN A 24 8.03 9.69 21.21
C GLN A 24 7.74 10.29 19.84
N GLN A 25 8.40 11.40 19.48
CA GLN A 25 8.26 12.02 18.16
C GLN A 25 8.73 11.11 17.03
N ALA A 26 9.85 10.40 17.21
CA ALA A 26 10.33 9.44 16.23
C ALA A 26 9.33 8.28 16.03
N MET A 27 8.80 7.73 17.12
CA MET A 27 7.76 6.69 17.07
C MET A 27 6.49 7.19 16.39
N GLN A 28 6.04 8.41 16.69
CA GLN A 28 4.89 9.03 16.01
C GLN A 28 5.12 9.18 14.50
N ALA A 29 6.32 9.57 14.08
CA ALA A 29 6.66 9.69 12.67
C ALA A 29 6.63 8.33 11.95
N ILE A 30 7.18 7.28 12.57
CA ILE A 30 7.19 5.91 12.04
C ILE A 30 5.74 5.39 11.90
N VAL A 31 4.93 5.50 12.96
CA VAL A 31 3.52 5.07 12.94
C VAL A 31 2.74 5.83 11.88
N SER A 32 2.93 7.15 11.76
CA SER A 32 2.26 7.95 10.74
C SER A 32 2.66 7.54 9.32
N LEU A 33 3.93 7.19 9.09
CA LEU A 33 4.40 6.73 7.78
C LEU A 33 3.83 5.36 7.43
N TRP A 34 3.84 4.44 8.39
CA TRP A 34 3.28 3.11 8.22
C TRP A 34 1.77 3.13 7.95
N LEU A 35 1.01 3.91 8.74
CA LEU A 35 -0.42 4.11 8.51
C LEU A 35 -0.70 4.73 7.14
N LYS A 36 0.12 5.71 6.72
CA LYS A 36 0.00 6.30 5.37
C LYS A 36 0.16 5.25 4.28
N HIS A 37 1.10 4.32 4.44
CA HIS A 37 1.31 3.25 3.47
C HIS A 37 0.15 2.25 3.45
N MET A 38 -0.38 1.88 4.62
CA MET A 38 -1.53 0.97 4.71
C MET A 38 -2.82 1.53 4.11
N VAL A 39 -3.04 2.85 4.25
CA VAL A 39 -4.24 3.49 3.70
C VAL A 39 -4.05 4.01 2.29
N GLN A 40 -2.84 3.90 1.72
CA GLN A 40 -2.64 4.21 0.32
C GLN A 40 -3.33 3.11 -0.50
N PRO A 41 -4.41 3.43 -1.24
CA PRO A 41 -4.94 2.48 -2.18
C PRO A 41 -3.84 2.16 -3.19
N ASP A 42 -3.78 0.91 -3.65
CA ASP A 42 -2.98 0.58 -4.82
C ASP A 42 -3.31 1.59 -5.91
N SER A 43 -2.31 2.35 -6.33
CA SER A 43 -2.53 3.33 -7.39
C SER A 43 -3.11 2.59 -8.60
N LEU A 44 -3.92 3.25 -9.42
CA LEU A 44 -4.38 2.64 -10.68
C LEU A 44 -3.20 2.07 -11.49
N SER A 45 -2.02 2.69 -11.38
CA SER A 45 -0.78 2.19 -11.98
C SER A 45 -0.28 0.88 -11.35
N ALA A 46 -0.42 0.69 -10.04
CA ALA A 46 -0.05 -0.55 -9.35
C ALA A 46 -1.04 -1.68 -9.70
N ILE A 47 -2.35 -1.38 -9.67
CA ILE A 47 -3.40 -2.34 -10.07
C ILE A 47 -3.23 -2.76 -11.53
N THR A 48 -3.01 -1.80 -12.43
CA THR A 48 -2.79 -2.12 -13.86
C THR A 48 -1.47 -2.83 -14.12
N GLN A 49 -0.43 -2.60 -13.29
CA GLN A 49 0.82 -3.34 -13.36
C GLN A 49 0.63 -4.80 -12.93
N GLU A 50 -0.10 -5.06 -11.84
CA GLU A 50 -0.42 -6.42 -11.39
C GLU A 50 -1.26 -7.17 -12.44
N ILE A 51 -2.32 -6.56 -12.95
CA ILE A 51 -3.15 -7.13 -14.03
C ILE A 51 -2.29 -7.46 -15.25
N ARG A 52 -1.37 -6.57 -15.65
CA ARG A 52 -0.47 -6.81 -16.79
C ARG A 52 0.48 -7.98 -16.52
N GLN A 53 1.03 -8.06 -15.31
CA GLN A 53 1.94 -9.12 -14.90
C GLN A 53 1.24 -10.49 -14.91
N GLU A 54 0.04 -10.55 -14.34
CA GLU A 54 -0.81 -11.74 -14.31
C GLU A 54 -1.22 -12.16 -15.73
N ALA A 55 -1.63 -11.22 -16.57
CA ALA A 55 -2.02 -11.50 -17.95
C ALA A 55 -0.86 -12.09 -18.76
N VAL A 56 0.35 -11.53 -18.65
CA VAL A 56 1.55 -12.08 -19.31
C VAL A 56 1.88 -13.47 -18.78
N SER A 57 1.81 -13.68 -17.46
CA SER A 57 2.04 -15.00 -16.84
C SER A 57 1.05 -16.06 -17.33
N ASN A 58 -0.16 -15.64 -17.66
CA ASN A 58 -1.22 -16.50 -18.21
C ASN A 58 -1.20 -16.59 -19.75
N GLY A 59 -0.14 -16.08 -20.40
CA GLY A 59 0.06 -16.22 -21.83
C GLY A 59 -0.53 -15.11 -22.69
N LEU A 60 -1.05 -14.02 -22.11
CA LEU A 60 -1.44 -12.82 -22.87
C LEU A 60 -0.18 -12.08 -23.34
N THR A 61 0.36 -12.53 -24.48
CA THR A 61 1.45 -11.85 -25.18
C THR A 61 0.91 -10.67 -25.99
N THR A 62 1.78 -9.73 -26.38
CA THR A 62 1.42 -8.62 -27.26
C THR A 62 0.74 -9.10 -28.54
N ALA A 63 1.23 -10.19 -29.14
CA ALA A 63 0.64 -10.75 -30.35
C ALA A 63 -0.79 -11.29 -30.12
N ILE A 64 -1.04 -11.97 -29.01
CA ILE A 64 -2.38 -12.49 -28.67
C ILE A 64 -3.34 -11.35 -28.33
N LEU A 65 -2.85 -10.32 -27.63
CA LEU A 65 -3.64 -9.11 -27.35
C LEU A 65 -4.02 -8.37 -28.64
N GLU A 66 -3.08 -8.21 -29.57
CA GLU A 66 -3.33 -7.59 -30.87
C GLU A 66 -4.31 -8.39 -31.74
N ASP A 67 -4.36 -9.70 -31.59
CA ASP A 67 -5.30 -10.58 -32.28
C ASP A 67 -6.71 -10.42 -31.69
N LEU A 68 -6.84 -10.48 -30.36
CA LEU A 68 -8.11 -10.26 -29.64
C LEU A 68 -8.72 -8.88 -29.94
N LEU A 69 -7.91 -7.83 -29.99
CA LEU A 69 -8.37 -6.46 -30.27
C LEU A 69 -8.83 -6.25 -31.71
N LYS A 70 -8.46 -7.14 -32.65
CA LYS A 70 -8.96 -7.08 -34.03
C LYS A 70 -10.35 -7.70 -34.14
N ASP A 71 -10.65 -8.72 -33.35
CA ASP A 71 -11.97 -9.37 -33.33
C ASP A 71 -13.07 -8.44 -32.78
N ASP A 72 -12.73 -7.55 -31.84
CA ASP A 72 -13.66 -6.57 -31.26
C ASP A 72 -13.97 -5.36 -32.17
N GLN A 73 -13.30 -5.23 -33.32
CA GLN A 73 -13.46 -4.11 -34.27
C GLN A 73 -14.35 -4.48 -35.48
N ALA A 74 -15.06 -5.60 -35.42
CA ALA A 74 -15.94 -6.11 -36.49
C ALA A 74 -17.44 -5.87 -36.22
#